data_AF-A0A0M0BV16-F1
#
_entry.id   AF-A0A0M0BV16-F1
#
_cell.length_a   1.000
_cell.length_b   1.000
_cell.length_c   1.000
_cell.angle_alpha   90.00
_cell.angle_beta   90.00
_cell.angle_gamma   90.00
#
_symmetry.space_group_name_H-M   'P 1'
#
loop_
_entity.id
_entity.type
_entity.pdbx_description
1 polymer ?
#
loop_
_entity_poly.entity_id
_entity_poly.type
_entity_poly.pdbx_seq_one_letter_code
_entity_poly.pdbx_strand_id
1 'polypeptide(L)' 'MSEGDTFWVSLAEKFFGFLLTIVGALFLYFTLTSTAALGGFTGLFGFLSVVVLIIGLFLLIVRPPE' A
#
# COMPACT_ATOMS: atom_id res chain seq x y z
N MET A 1 5.77 22.58 -15.67
CA MET A 1 6.78 21.53 -15.44
C MET A 1 7.19 20.97 -16.79
N SER A 2 8.42 20.49 -16.96
CA SER A 2 8.82 19.82 -18.19
C SER A 2 8.05 18.50 -18.34
N GLU A 3 7.59 18.12 -19.53
CA GLU A 3 6.88 16.85 -19.78
C GLU A 3 7.64 15.62 -19.24
N GLY A 4 8.98 15.69 -19.24
CA GLY A 4 9.84 14.65 -18.68
C GLY A 4 9.70 14.48 -17.17
N ASP A 5 9.51 15.56 -16.41
CA ASP A 5 9.36 15.49 -14.95
C ASP A 5 8.05 14.81 -14.56
N THR A 6 6.94 15.11 -15.24
CA THR A 6 5.64 14.51 -14.96
C THR A 6 5.63 12.99 -15.21
N PHE A 7 6.38 12.53 -16.22
CA PHE A 7 6.53 11.10 -16.51
C PHE A 7 7.24 10.35 -15.37
N TRP A 8 8.38 10.85 -14.91
CA TRP A 8 9.16 10.20 -13.85
C TRP A 8 8.41 10.16 -12.51
N VAL A 9 7.65 11.21 -12.20
CA VAL A 9 6.77 11.24 -11.02
C VAL A 9 5.69 10.18 -11.12
N SER A 10 4.98 10.08 -12.26
CA SER A 10 3.95 9.06 -12.45
C SER A 10 4.49 7.64 -12.37
N LEU A 11 5.67 7.40 -12.93
CA LEU A 11 6.34 6.10 -12.84
C LEU A 11 6.69 5.73 -11.39
N ALA A 12 7.25 6.68 -10.65
CA ALA A 12 7.58 6.50 -9.24
C ALA A 12 6.33 6.22 -8.40
N GLU A 13 5.24 6.97 -8.59
CA GLU A 13 3.96 6.75 -7.90
C GLU A 13 3.45 5.33 -8.10
N LYS A 14 3.42 4.84 -9.34
CA LYS A 14 2.98 3.46 -9.64
C LYS A 14 3.90 2.42 -9.04
N PHE A 15 5.21 2.64 -9.09
CA PHE A 15 6.19 1.73 -8.50
C PHE A 15 6.02 1.62 -6.97
N PHE A 16 5.90 2.76 -6.28
CA PHE A 16 5.65 2.78 -4.84
C PHE A 16 4.27 2.23 -4.48
N GLY A 17 3.24 2.50 -5.29
CA GLY A 17 1.91 1.91 -5.13
C GLY A 17 1.94 0.39 -5.21
N PHE A 18 2.68 -0.16 -6.18
CA PHE A 18 2.88 -1.60 -6.32
C PHE A 18 3.60 -2.20 -5.10
N LEU A 19 4.70 -1.58 -4.66
CA LEU A 19 5.43 -2.03 -3.47
C LEU A 19 4.56 -1.98 -2.21
N LEU A 20 3.84 -0.88 -1.99
CA LEU A 20 2.93 -0.73 -0.84
C LEU A 20 1.81 -1.78 -0.87
N THR A 21 1.29 -2.11 -2.04
CA THR A 21 0.28 -3.15 -2.19
C THR A 21 0.83 -4.52 -1.77
N ILE A 22 2.05 -4.87 -2.19
CA ILE A 22 2.71 -6.12 -1.78
C ILE A 22 2.95 -6.13 -0.26
N VAL A 23 3.51 -5.04 0.28
CA VAL A 23 3.80 -4.92 1.71
C VAL A 23 2.51 -5.03 2.53
N GLY A 24 1.45 -4.33 2.12
CA GLY A 24 0.14 -4.39 2.77
C GLY A 24 -0.47 -5.79 2.73
N ALA A 25 -0.34 -6.50 1.59
CA ALA A 25 -0.84 -7.87 1.44
C ALA A 25 -0.08 -8.85 2.35
N LEU A 26 1.25 -8.76 2.38
CA LEU A 26 2.08 -9.57 3.28
C LEU A 26 1.78 -9.26 4.75
N PHE A 27 1.60 -7.99 5.08
CA PHE A 27 1.29 -7.57 6.44
C PHE A 27 -0.08 -8.09 6.91
N LEU A 28 -1.09 -8.01 6.04
CA LEU A 28 -2.41 -8.59 6.32
C LEU A 28 -2.31 -10.11 6.48
N TYR A 29 -1.62 -10.79 5.58
CA TYR A 29 -1.40 -12.23 5.66
C TYR A 29 -0.78 -12.63 7.01
N PHE A 30 0.36 -12.03 7.38
CA PHE A 30 1.02 -12.36 8.64
C PHE A 30 0.19 -11.99 9.87
N THR A 31 -0.60 -10.92 9.80
CA THR A 31 -1.55 -10.57 10.88
C THR A 31 -2.60 -11.66 11.06
N LEU A 32 -3.19 -12.15 9.97
CA LEU A 32 -4.24 -13.17 10.00
C LEU A 32 -3.72 -14.57 10.35
N THR A 33 -2.46 -14.89 9.99
CA THR A 33 -1.86 -16.19 10.34
C THR A 33 -1.23 -16.21 11.72
N SER A 34 -1.06 -15.06 12.38
CA SER A 34 -0.36 -14.94 13.67
C SER A 34 -1.25 -14.41 14.80
N THR A 35 -2.58 -14.53 14.67
CA THR A 35 -3.57 -14.01 15.64
C THR A 35 -3.35 -14.51 17.06
N ALA A 36 -2.88 -15.75 17.25
CA ALA A 36 -2.55 -16.30 18.55
C ALA A 36 -1.37 -15.56 19.23
N ALA A 37 -0.38 -15.10 18.46
CA ALA A 37 0.76 -14.34 18.97
C ALA A 37 0.42 -12.85 19.17
N LEU A 38 -0.41 -12.29 18.30
CA LEU A 38 -0.82 -10.89 18.33
C LEU A 38 -1.90 -10.61 19.40
N GLY A 39 -2.71 -11.61 19.74
CA GLY A 39 -3.78 -11.51 20.73
C GLY A 39 -4.71 -10.34 20.44
N GLY A 40 -4.91 -9.48 21.43
CA GLY A 40 -5.76 -8.28 21.33
C GLY A 40 -5.28 -7.24 20.30
N PHE A 41 -4.00 -7.26 19.91
CA PHE A 41 -3.47 -6.33 18.90
C PHE A 41 -3.80 -6.74 17.46
N THR A 42 -4.36 -7.93 17.24
CA THR A 42 -4.78 -8.41 15.92
C THR A 42 -5.68 -7.40 15.21
N GLY A 43 -6.62 -6.77 15.93
CA GLY A 43 -7.52 -5.77 15.35
C GLY A 43 -6.79 -4.52 14.86
N LEU A 44 -5.85 -4.00 15.65
CA LEU A 44 -5.04 -2.83 15.28
C LEU A 44 -4.18 -3.13 14.05
N PHE A 45 -3.43 -4.22 14.06
CA PHE A 45 -2.57 -4.59 12.94
C PHE A 45 -3.37 -4.97 11.69
N GLY A 46 -4.55 -5.58 11.86
CA GLY A 46 -5.48 -5.84 10.77
C GLY A 46 -5.95 -4.54 10.12
N PHE A 47 -6.39 -3.56 10.92
CA PHE A 47 -6.77 -2.24 10.42
C PHE A 47 -5.62 -1.55 9.68
N LEU A 48 -4.42 -1.51 10.27
CA LEU A 48 -3.25 -0.89 9.65
C LEU A 48 -2.88 -1.56 8.32
N SER A 49 -2.95 -2.89 8.23
CA SER A 49 -2.67 -3.60 6.97
C SER A 49 -3.65 -3.25 5.85
N VAL A 50 -4.94 -3.07 6.18
CA VAL A 50 -5.96 -2.63 5.23
C VAL A 50 -5.72 -1.18 4.78
N VAL A 51 -5.33 -0.28 5.70
CA VAL A 51 -4.98 1.11 5.34
C VAL A 51 -3.81 1.14 4.36
N VAL A 52 -2.74 0.37 4.62
CA VAL A 52 -1.58 0.29 3.73
C VAL A 52 -1.97 -0.26 2.35
N LEU A 53 -2.82 -1.29 2.30
CA LEU A 53 -3.35 -1.82 1.04
C LEU A 53 -4.15 -0.77 0.26
N ILE A 54 -5.03 -0.03 0.93
CA ILE A 54 -5.83 1.03 0.29
C ILE A 54 -4.92 2.10 -0.32
N ILE A 55 -3.89 2.54 0.40
CA ILE A 55 -2.94 3.54 -0.10
C ILE A 55 -2.17 2.99 -1.32
N GLY A 56 -1.68 1.75 -1.24
CA GLY A 56 -1.00 1.10 -2.36
C GLY A 56 -1.86 1.01 -3.62
N LEU A 57 -3.11 0.56 -3.46
CA LEU A 57 -4.07 0.49 -4.57
C LEU A 57 -4.45 1.88 -5.10
N PHE A 58 -4.59 2.87 -4.22
CA PHE A 58 -4.88 4.24 -4.62
C PHE A 58 -3.80 4.80 -5.55
N LEU A 59 -2.52 4.63 -5.21
CA LEU A 59 -1.40 5.06 -6.04
C LEU A 59 -1.31 4.33 -7.39
N LEU A 60 -1.88 3.11 -7.49
CA LEU A 60 -1.93 2.36 -8.75
C LEU A 60 -3.10 2.78 -9.65
N ILE A 61 -4.24 3.13 -9.06
CA ILE A 61 -5.50 3.35 -9.78
C ILE A 61 -5.67 4.83 -10.15
N VAL A 62 -5.34 5.73 -9.23
CA VAL A 62 -5.56 7.16 -9.43
C VAL A 62 -4.60 7.68 -10.49
N ARG A 63 -5.15 8.35 -11.50
CA ARG A 63 -4.35 9.02 -12.51
C ARG A 63 -3.80 10.31 -11.90
N PRO A 64 -2.49 10.60 -12.09
CA PRO A 64 -1.94 11.89 -11.69
C PRO A 64 -2.71 13.01 -12.41
N PRO A 65 -3.02 14.14 -11.73
CA PRO A 65 -3.54 15.31 -12.41
C PRO A 65 -2.52 15.82 -13.43
N GLU A 66 -2.99 16.13 -14.64
CA GLU A 66 -2.19 16.65 -15.76
C GLU A 66 -1.63 18.05 -15.51
#